data_AF-A0A9D6SVM5-F1
#
_entry.id   AF-A0A9D6SVM5-F1
#
_cell.length_a   1.000
_cell.length_b   1.000
_cell.length_c   1.000
_cell.angle_alpha   90.00
_cell.angle_beta   90.00
_cell.angle_gamma   90.00
#
_symmetry.space_group_name_H-M   'P 1'
#
loop_
_entity.id
_entity.type
_entity.pdbx_description
1 polymer ?
#
loop_
_entity_poly.entity_id
_entity_poly.type
_entity_poly.pdbx_seq_one_letter_code
_entity_poly.pdbx_strand_id
1 'polypeptide(L)'
;MTRKISVEMPEKVKILGISGSPRKNGNTAAQVKYCLKSAESMGFVETEYISLADYHFGYCTDCKKCIVFNKPAGDPLMCYDDPLDQQKVIREKEAQADALLVGWPVYGGHLPALVRMAEEHTYSGGSPFFNEEDPGKSARDRRYKPRAYIAQAGQHFGGQERTHAYEARGGLVVGSWPTLEDPEPQASYMGGIVTSVDGKSVYANDSWTTGASRINPPLTAIRNERTLRNLGRWLAVSAMMMKIGVSLFQAAGLPALTDQYFVRYAAGKPKPGSVLERLIKEGKVTYVPPEELESRKKVKA
;
A
#
# COMPACT_ATOMS: atom_id res chain seq x y z
N MET A 1 6.14 39.05 -5.79
CA MET A 1 7.52 38.53 -5.92
C MET A 1 7.46 37.18 -6.60
N THR A 2 8.23 36.97 -7.67
CA THR A 2 8.35 35.67 -8.35
C THR A 2 9.57 34.93 -7.79
N ARG A 3 9.42 33.68 -7.36
CA ARG A 3 10.51 32.83 -6.86
C ARG A 3 10.81 31.73 -7.87
N LYS A 4 12.07 31.55 -8.25
CA LYS A 4 12.54 30.43 -9.08
C LYS A 4 13.15 29.36 -8.17
N ILE A 5 12.82 28.10 -8.42
CA ILE A 5 13.29 26.94 -7.65
C ILE A 5 13.85 25.94 -8.65
N SER A 6 15.01 25.36 -8.35
CA SER A 6 15.68 24.32 -9.14
C SER A 6 15.87 23.08 -8.27
N VAL A 7 15.59 21.91 -8.84
CA VAL A 7 15.87 20.60 -8.22
C VAL A 7 16.60 19.71 -9.22
N GLU A 8 17.37 18.76 -8.71
CA GLU A 8 17.94 17.70 -9.53
C GLU A 8 16.84 16.76 -10.01
N MET A 9 16.85 16.41 -11.29
CA MET A 9 15.83 15.55 -11.88
C MET A 9 16.15 14.09 -11.59
N PRO A 10 15.21 13.32 -11.03
CA PRO A 10 15.42 11.88 -10.85
C PRO A 10 15.50 11.19 -12.21
N GLU A 11 16.54 10.38 -12.41
CA GLU A 11 16.71 9.59 -13.64
C GLU A 11 15.67 8.46 -13.73
N LYS A 12 15.35 7.84 -12.59
CA LYS A 12 14.43 6.70 -12.51
C LYS A 12 13.53 6.70 -11.29
N VAL A 13 12.45 5.92 -11.38
CA VAL A 13 11.54 5.57 -10.29
C VAL A 13 11.50 4.06 -10.08
N LYS A 14 11.36 3.62 -8.82
CA LYS A 14 11.23 2.21 -8.46
C LYS A 14 9.78 1.83 -8.19
N ILE A 15 9.26 0.80 -8.86
CA ILE A 15 7.93 0.25 -8.61
C ILE A 15 8.04 -1.13 -7.97
N LEU A 16 7.43 -1.31 -6.80
CA LEU A 16 7.30 -2.61 -6.16
C LEU A 16 5.97 -3.26 -6.54
N GLY A 17 6.03 -4.39 -7.24
CA GLY A 17 4.88 -5.24 -7.53
C GLY A 17 4.71 -6.36 -6.50
N ILE A 18 3.52 -6.47 -5.94
CA ILE A 18 3.17 -7.41 -4.88
C ILE A 18 2.03 -8.30 -5.37
N SER A 19 2.25 -9.61 -5.39
CA SER A 19 1.18 -10.58 -5.61
C SER A 19 0.64 -11.11 -4.28
N GLY A 20 -0.61 -10.78 -3.98
CA GLY A 20 -1.38 -11.27 -2.84
C GLY A 20 -2.04 -12.63 -3.04
N SER A 21 -1.74 -13.32 -4.14
CA SER A 21 -2.25 -14.66 -4.40
C SER A 21 -1.54 -15.68 -3.51
N PRO A 22 -2.26 -16.59 -2.82
CA PRO A 22 -1.62 -17.72 -2.15
C PRO A 22 -1.02 -18.73 -3.15
N ARG A 23 -1.43 -18.68 -4.43
CA ARG A 23 -0.77 -19.42 -5.52
C ARG A 23 0.42 -18.62 -6.04
N LYS A 24 1.64 -19.05 -5.74
CA LYS A 24 2.92 -18.40 -6.14
C LYS A 24 3.01 -18.09 -7.64
N ASN A 25 2.55 -19.03 -8.47
CA ASN A 25 2.66 -18.94 -9.93
C ASN A 25 1.28 -18.83 -10.62
N GLY A 26 0.27 -18.29 -9.94
CA GLY A 26 -1.09 -18.16 -10.49
C GLY A 26 -1.29 -16.96 -11.42
N ASN A 27 -2.55 -16.79 -11.88
CA ASN A 27 -2.99 -15.66 -12.70
C ASN A 27 -2.51 -14.30 -12.16
N THR A 28 -2.78 -14.01 -10.89
CA THR A 28 -2.39 -12.74 -10.27
C THR A 28 -0.89 -12.49 -10.33
N ALA A 29 -0.06 -13.51 -10.13
CA ALA A 29 1.39 -13.37 -10.23
C ALA A 29 1.79 -13.00 -11.67
N ALA A 30 1.21 -13.67 -12.67
CA ALA A 30 1.44 -13.36 -14.08
C ALA A 30 0.98 -11.94 -14.45
N GLN A 31 -0.18 -11.51 -13.94
CA GLN A 31 -0.75 -10.18 -14.19
C GLN A 31 0.09 -9.05 -13.59
N VAL A 32 0.54 -9.20 -12.34
CA VAL A 32 1.44 -8.23 -11.69
C VAL A 32 2.73 -8.10 -12.52
N LYS A 33 3.37 -9.23 -12.87
CA LYS A 33 4.58 -9.22 -13.71
C LYS A 33 4.35 -8.58 -15.08
N TYR A 34 3.21 -8.84 -15.71
CA TYR A 34 2.85 -8.25 -17.01
C TYR A 34 2.66 -6.74 -16.92
N CYS A 35 1.98 -6.27 -15.88
CA CYS A 35 1.79 -4.84 -15.59
C CYS A 35 3.13 -4.14 -15.29
N LEU A 36 4.01 -4.76 -14.49
CA LEU A 36 5.37 -4.25 -14.24
C LEU A 36 6.18 -4.10 -15.53
N LYS A 37 6.16 -5.11 -16.43
CA LYS A 37 6.81 -5.00 -17.75
C LYS A 37 6.29 -3.83 -18.58
N SER A 38 5.00 -3.54 -18.50
CA SER A 38 4.42 -2.36 -19.16
C SER A 38 4.96 -1.06 -18.57
N ALA A 39 5.13 -1.00 -17.25
CA ALA A 39 5.75 0.14 -16.59
C ALA A 39 7.22 0.31 -17.01
N GLU A 40 8.01 -0.77 -17.06
CA GLU A 40 9.41 -0.78 -17.51
C GLU A 40 9.56 -0.25 -18.94
N SER A 41 8.57 -0.52 -19.80
CA SER A 41 8.57 -0.03 -21.20
C SER A 41 8.60 1.49 -21.34
N MET A 42 8.33 2.24 -20.26
CA MET A 42 8.45 3.70 -20.22
C MET A 42 9.90 4.20 -20.16
N GLY A 43 10.87 3.33 -19.92
CA GLY A 43 12.31 3.63 -19.97
C GLY A 43 12.92 4.30 -18.73
N PHE A 44 12.11 4.93 -17.87
CA PHE A 44 12.54 5.57 -16.62
C PHE A 44 12.12 4.80 -15.36
N VAL A 45 11.81 3.51 -15.48
CA VAL A 45 11.25 2.69 -14.40
C VAL A 45 12.13 1.48 -14.13
N GLU A 46 12.39 1.25 -12.85
CA GLU A 46 12.93 -0.02 -12.33
C GLU A 46 11.82 -0.75 -11.58
N THR A 47 11.75 -2.07 -11.72
CA THR A 47 10.73 -2.85 -11.01
C THR A 47 11.33 -3.92 -10.11
N GLU A 48 10.59 -4.21 -9.04
CA GLU A 48 10.84 -5.34 -8.16
C GLU A 48 9.54 -6.11 -7.99
N TYR A 49 9.60 -7.45 -8.03
CA TYR A 49 8.44 -8.31 -7.84
C TYR A 49 8.60 -9.15 -6.58
N ILE A 50 7.52 -9.26 -5.79
CA ILE A 50 7.41 -10.21 -4.68
C ILE A 50 6.06 -10.94 -4.69
N SER A 51 6.03 -12.17 -4.18
CA SER A 51 4.80 -12.88 -3.86
C SER A 51 4.63 -12.95 -2.34
N LEU A 52 3.47 -12.58 -1.82
CA LEU A 52 3.17 -12.76 -0.39
C LEU A 52 3.20 -14.23 0.03
N ALA A 53 2.98 -15.16 -0.91
CA ALA A 53 3.04 -16.60 -0.65
C ALA A 53 4.46 -17.12 -0.38
N ASP A 54 5.50 -16.29 -0.57
CA ASP A 54 6.88 -16.63 -0.21
C ASP A 54 7.21 -16.32 1.25
N TYR A 55 6.29 -15.70 1.99
CA TYR A 55 6.52 -15.22 3.35
C TYR A 55 5.48 -15.78 4.32
N HIS A 56 5.88 -15.82 5.59
CA HIS A 56 4.99 -16.14 6.70
C HIS A 56 4.46 -14.87 7.36
N PHE A 57 3.15 -14.86 7.64
CA PHE A 57 2.47 -13.76 8.32
C PHE A 57 1.54 -14.32 9.39
N GLY A 58 1.71 -13.85 10.62
CA GLY A 58 0.77 -14.13 11.70
C GLY A 58 -0.46 -13.22 11.62
N TYR A 59 -1.57 -13.65 12.22
CA TYR A 59 -2.73 -12.78 12.44
C TYR A 59 -2.60 -12.00 13.74
N CYS A 60 -3.21 -10.82 13.81
CA CYS A 60 -3.18 -10.01 15.02
C CYS A 60 -4.06 -10.62 16.13
N THR A 61 -3.49 -10.81 17.33
CA THR A 61 -4.20 -11.36 18.50
C THR A 61 -4.66 -10.30 19.50
N ASP A 62 -4.52 -9.02 19.17
CA ASP A 62 -4.72 -7.88 20.10
C ASP A 62 -3.89 -7.98 21.41
N CYS A 63 -2.69 -8.58 21.33
CA CYS A 63 -1.81 -8.72 22.50
C CYS A 63 -1.24 -7.40 23.01
N LYS A 64 -1.28 -6.34 22.19
CA LYS A 64 -0.81 -4.96 22.49
C LYS A 64 0.69 -4.87 22.81
N LYS A 65 1.49 -5.89 22.49
CA LYS A 65 2.95 -5.92 22.74
C LYS A 65 3.73 -5.02 21.77
N CYS A 66 3.27 -4.93 20.53
CA CYS A 66 3.78 -4.02 19.51
C CYS A 66 3.36 -2.56 19.75
N ILE A 67 2.44 -2.30 20.68
CA ILE A 67 2.01 -0.95 21.04
C ILE A 67 3.02 -0.37 22.05
N VAL A 68 3.54 0.80 21.70
CA VAL A 68 4.67 1.53 22.28
C VAL A 68 4.64 1.80 23.77
N PHE A 69 3.49 1.67 24.44
CA PHE A 69 3.39 1.88 25.88
C PHE A 69 4.24 0.91 26.71
N ASN A 70 4.77 -0.15 26.08
CA ASN A 70 5.46 -1.23 26.76
C ASN A 70 6.95 -1.41 26.38
N LYS A 71 7.54 -0.60 25.48
CA LYS A 71 8.90 -0.86 24.95
C LYS A 71 9.80 0.39 24.75
N PRO A 72 11.14 0.18 24.74
CA PRO A 72 12.12 1.22 24.42
C PRO A 72 11.94 1.78 23.01
N ALA A 73 12.38 3.02 22.83
CA ALA A 73 12.14 3.76 21.60
C ALA A 73 12.94 3.33 20.35
N GLY A 74 13.87 2.40 20.50
CA GLY A 74 14.76 1.91 19.45
C GLY A 74 14.51 0.46 19.05
N ASP A 75 13.37 -0.13 19.43
CA ASP A 75 13.05 -1.51 19.02
C ASP A 75 12.28 -1.48 17.69
N PRO A 76 12.58 -2.36 16.72
CA PRO A 76 11.86 -2.39 15.45
C PRO A 76 10.40 -2.80 15.69
N LEU A 77 9.47 -2.20 14.94
CA LEU A 77 8.09 -2.66 14.97
C LEU A 77 8.02 -4.06 14.37
N MET A 78 7.72 -5.09 15.17
CA MET A 78 7.58 -6.48 14.73
C MET A 78 6.46 -7.20 15.49
N CYS A 79 6.02 -8.34 14.98
CA CYS A 79 5.21 -9.25 15.77
C CYS A 79 6.10 -9.90 16.83
N TYR A 80 5.75 -9.74 18.10
CA TYR A 80 6.51 -10.32 19.22
C TYR A 80 6.03 -11.73 19.59
N ASP A 81 4.83 -12.10 19.15
CA ASP A 81 4.23 -13.40 19.46
C ASP A 81 4.48 -14.44 18.37
N ASP A 82 4.83 -14.00 17.17
CA ASP A 82 5.17 -14.86 16.06
C ASP A 82 6.59 -14.53 15.55
N PRO A 83 7.61 -15.31 15.97
CA PRO A 83 8.99 -15.09 15.54
C PRO A 83 9.21 -15.40 14.06
N LEU A 84 8.25 -16.05 13.38
CA LEU A 84 8.30 -16.32 11.96
C LEU A 84 7.65 -15.21 11.13
N ASP A 85 7.01 -14.21 11.75
CA ASP A 85 6.37 -13.12 11.01
C ASP A 85 7.41 -12.29 10.23
N GLN A 86 7.17 -12.15 8.92
CA GLN A 86 8.11 -11.50 8.00
C GLN A 86 7.62 -10.12 7.50
N GLN A 87 6.70 -9.46 8.20
CA GLN A 87 6.16 -8.16 7.74
C GLN A 87 7.20 -7.05 7.63
N LYS A 88 8.30 -7.14 8.38
CA LYS A 88 9.43 -6.18 8.25
C LYS A 88 10.01 -6.18 6.84
N VAL A 89 10.15 -7.36 6.22
CA VAL A 89 10.73 -7.50 4.87
C VAL A 89 9.91 -6.74 3.83
N ILE A 90 8.58 -6.86 3.90
CA ILE A 90 7.68 -6.19 2.97
C ILE A 90 7.72 -4.67 3.18
N ARG A 91 7.67 -4.22 4.44
CA ARG A 91 7.72 -2.79 4.77
C ARG A 91 8.99 -2.09 4.32
N GLU A 92 10.15 -2.74 4.48
CA GLU A 92 11.43 -2.19 4.01
C GLU A 92 11.44 -2.00 2.48
N LYS A 93 10.91 -2.96 1.74
CA LYS A 93 10.81 -2.86 0.27
C LYS A 93 9.82 -1.77 -0.15
N GLU A 94 8.67 -1.67 0.52
CA GLU A 94 7.70 -0.61 0.28
C GLU A 94 8.26 0.77 0.61
N ALA A 95 9.05 0.90 1.68
CA ALA A 95 9.71 2.15 2.07
C ALA A 95 10.73 2.62 1.02
N GLN A 96 11.39 1.70 0.32
CA GLN A 96 12.35 2.00 -0.74
C GLN A 96 11.72 2.26 -2.12
N ALA A 97 10.48 1.81 -2.37
CA ALA A 97 9.81 2.00 -3.65
C ALA A 97 9.30 3.43 -3.84
N ASP A 98 9.18 3.94 -5.06
CA ASP A 98 8.50 5.22 -5.35
C ASP A 98 7.00 5.04 -5.61
N ALA A 99 6.57 3.82 -5.97
CA ALA A 99 5.17 3.45 -6.16
C ALA A 99 4.92 1.95 -5.90
N LEU A 100 3.67 1.60 -5.63
CA LEU A 100 3.25 0.23 -5.34
C LEU A 100 2.22 -0.27 -6.35
N LEU A 101 2.41 -1.50 -6.84
CA LEU A 101 1.42 -2.24 -7.60
C LEU A 101 1.04 -3.48 -6.79
N VAL A 102 -0.23 -3.60 -6.39
CA VAL A 102 -0.69 -4.75 -5.60
C VAL A 102 -1.78 -5.48 -6.37
N GLY A 103 -1.60 -6.79 -6.57
CA GLY A 103 -2.60 -7.63 -7.23
C GLY A 103 -3.07 -8.77 -6.34
N TRP A 104 -4.36 -9.11 -6.40
CA TRP A 104 -4.94 -10.23 -5.65
C TRP A 104 -6.02 -10.97 -6.46
N PRO A 105 -6.23 -12.27 -6.19
CA PRO A 105 -7.47 -12.93 -6.56
C PRO A 105 -8.59 -12.55 -5.59
N VAL A 106 -9.82 -12.48 -6.08
CA VAL A 106 -11.00 -12.25 -5.23
C VAL A 106 -11.54 -13.60 -4.75
N TYR A 107 -11.50 -13.83 -3.44
CA TYR A 107 -12.01 -15.03 -2.79
C TYR A 107 -13.18 -14.67 -1.87
N GLY A 108 -14.32 -15.32 -2.06
CA GLY A 108 -15.54 -15.02 -1.30
C GLY A 108 -16.04 -13.58 -1.44
N GLY A 109 -15.74 -12.91 -2.57
CA GLY A 109 -16.06 -11.50 -2.78
C GLY A 109 -15.17 -10.51 -2.02
N HIS A 110 -14.02 -10.98 -1.50
CA HIS A 110 -13.06 -10.16 -0.76
C HIS A 110 -11.60 -10.50 -1.12
N LEU A 111 -10.66 -9.77 -0.51
CA LEU A 111 -9.23 -10.06 -0.50
C LEU A 111 -8.95 -11.45 0.12
N PRO A 112 -7.89 -12.15 -0.32
CA PRO A 112 -7.41 -13.34 0.36
C PRO A 112 -6.98 -13.02 1.80
N ALA A 113 -7.18 -13.96 2.73
CA ALA A 113 -6.72 -13.83 4.11
C ALA A 113 -5.22 -13.51 4.20
N LEU A 114 -4.41 -14.05 3.28
CA LEU A 114 -2.97 -13.77 3.17
C LEU A 114 -2.65 -12.28 3.03
N VAL A 115 -3.41 -11.56 2.18
CA VAL A 115 -3.26 -10.12 1.99
C VAL A 115 -3.59 -9.41 3.29
N ARG A 116 -4.69 -9.81 3.95
CA ARG A 116 -5.11 -9.18 5.19
C ARG A 116 -4.11 -9.39 6.34
N MET A 117 -3.57 -10.59 6.50
CA MET A 117 -2.54 -10.88 7.50
C MET A 117 -1.26 -10.08 7.24
N ALA A 118 -0.84 -9.97 5.97
CA ALA A 118 0.31 -9.17 5.59
C ALA A 118 0.12 -7.67 5.90
N GLU A 119 -1.11 -7.17 5.96
CA GLU A 119 -1.43 -5.77 6.28
C GLU A 119 -1.61 -5.49 7.77
N GLU A 120 -2.07 -6.48 8.56
CA GLU A 120 -2.53 -6.27 9.94
C GLU A 120 -1.47 -5.71 10.89
N HIS A 121 -0.18 -6.02 10.70
CA HIS A 121 0.91 -5.42 11.49
C HIS A 121 1.65 -4.30 10.73
N THR A 122 1.18 -3.87 9.56
CA THR A 122 1.77 -2.76 8.80
C THR A 122 1.20 -1.37 9.18
N TYR A 123 0.15 -1.33 10.01
CA TYR A 123 -0.52 -0.11 10.46
C TYR A 123 -0.75 0.88 9.31
N SER A 124 -1.32 0.44 8.19
CA SER A 124 -1.53 1.21 6.96
C SER A 124 -2.25 2.56 7.15
N GLY A 125 -2.96 2.76 8.26
CA GLY A 125 -3.60 4.03 8.64
C GLY A 125 -2.79 4.93 9.57
N GLY A 126 -1.53 4.60 9.83
CA GLY A 126 -0.72 5.14 10.92
C GLY A 126 -0.88 4.29 12.19
N SER A 127 0.23 3.98 12.86
CA SER A 127 0.15 3.46 14.22
C SER A 127 -0.45 4.56 15.11
N PRO A 128 -1.52 4.29 15.89
CA PRO A 128 -2.01 5.27 16.86
C PRO A 128 -0.98 5.54 17.97
N PHE A 129 0.11 4.76 18.06
CA PHE A 129 1.08 4.83 19.14
C PHE A 129 2.52 4.69 18.62
N PHE A 130 3.18 5.85 18.59
CA PHE A 130 4.58 6.25 18.42
C PHE A 130 5.68 5.20 18.59
N ASN A 131 6.13 4.49 17.56
CA ASN A 131 7.50 3.94 17.61
C ASN A 131 8.43 4.94 16.92
N GLU A 132 9.69 5.09 17.31
CA GLU A 132 10.64 5.92 16.55
C GLU A 132 11.39 5.15 15.47
N GLU A 133 11.39 3.82 15.56
CA GLU A 133 11.76 2.95 14.45
C GLU A 133 10.57 2.63 13.52
N ASP A 134 9.35 3.00 13.93
CA ASP A 134 8.21 3.19 13.03
C ASP A 134 7.39 4.46 13.40
N PRO A 135 7.93 5.68 13.21
CA PRO A 135 7.24 6.92 13.51
C PRO A 135 6.47 7.31 12.27
N GLY A 136 5.47 6.50 11.94
CA GLY A 136 4.74 6.67 10.70
C GLY A 136 5.64 6.58 9.48
N LYS A 137 6.73 5.80 9.48
CA LYS A 137 7.45 5.54 8.23
C LYS A 137 6.54 4.77 7.29
N SER A 138 5.85 3.71 7.72
CA SER A 138 4.93 2.98 6.82
C SER A 138 3.80 3.87 6.25
N ALA A 139 3.20 4.75 7.05
CA ALA A 139 2.13 5.65 6.60
C ALA A 139 2.63 6.92 5.87
N ARG A 140 3.75 7.52 6.29
CA ARG A 140 4.39 8.67 5.62
C ARG A 140 5.04 8.24 4.30
N ASP A 141 5.72 7.09 4.31
CA ASP A 141 6.33 6.51 3.12
C ASP A 141 5.23 6.17 2.12
N ARG A 142 4.09 5.61 2.53
CA ARG A 142 3.00 5.30 1.59
C ARG A 142 2.18 6.52 1.12
N ARG A 143 2.15 7.64 1.85
CA ARG A 143 1.29 8.81 1.51
C ARG A 143 1.60 9.42 0.15
N TYR A 144 2.89 9.64 -0.12
CA TYR A 144 3.37 10.23 -1.37
C TYR A 144 3.80 9.16 -2.37
N LYS A 145 3.28 7.95 -2.24
CA LYS A 145 3.53 6.86 -3.20
C LYS A 145 2.25 6.59 -3.95
N PRO A 146 2.23 6.80 -5.28
CA PRO A 146 1.14 6.34 -6.11
C PRO A 146 0.96 4.83 -5.98
N ARG A 147 -0.30 4.37 -5.99
CA ARG A 147 -0.65 2.96 -5.82
C ARG A 147 -1.61 2.52 -6.89
N ALA A 148 -1.35 1.38 -7.50
CA ALA A 148 -2.26 0.74 -8.44
C ALA A 148 -2.65 -0.65 -7.95
N TYR A 149 -3.88 -1.05 -8.28
CA TYR A 149 -4.47 -2.29 -7.82
C TYR A 149 -4.95 -3.15 -8.98
N ILE A 150 -4.75 -4.47 -8.86
CA ILE A 150 -5.27 -5.48 -9.79
C ILE A 150 -6.16 -6.45 -9.00
N ALA A 151 -7.46 -6.45 -9.29
CA ALA A 151 -8.37 -7.45 -8.76
C ALA A 151 -8.72 -8.49 -9.84
N GLN A 152 -8.34 -9.75 -9.59
CA GLN A 152 -8.64 -10.88 -10.46
C GLN A 152 -9.83 -11.68 -9.93
N ALA A 153 -10.85 -11.91 -10.74
CA ALA A 153 -11.91 -12.86 -10.41
C ALA A 153 -12.21 -13.85 -11.54
N GLY A 154 -12.98 -14.89 -11.25
CA GLY A 154 -13.47 -15.81 -12.28
C GLY A 154 -14.59 -15.25 -13.16
N GLN A 155 -15.19 -14.11 -12.76
CA GLN A 155 -16.35 -13.48 -13.39
C GLN A 155 -16.17 -11.96 -13.40
N HIS A 156 -16.96 -11.24 -14.20
CA HIS A 156 -16.94 -9.77 -14.23
C HIS A 156 -17.42 -9.14 -12.90
N PHE A 157 -18.40 -9.78 -12.25
CA PHE A 157 -19.04 -9.29 -11.03
C PHE A 157 -18.62 -10.09 -9.78
N GLY A 158 -17.35 -10.48 -9.72
CA GLY A 158 -16.81 -11.35 -8.66
C GLY A 158 -16.44 -10.64 -7.36
N GLY A 159 -16.66 -9.34 -7.25
CA GLY A 159 -16.30 -8.51 -6.08
C GLY A 159 -15.05 -7.65 -6.26
N GLN A 160 -14.51 -7.55 -7.48
CA GLN A 160 -13.30 -6.77 -7.78
C GLN A 160 -13.39 -5.32 -7.30
N GLU A 161 -14.47 -4.61 -7.65
CA GLU A 161 -14.67 -3.21 -7.27
C GLU A 161 -14.76 -3.01 -5.76
N ARG A 162 -15.42 -3.93 -5.05
CA ARG A 162 -15.51 -3.91 -3.59
C ARG A 162 -14.12 -4.01 -2.96
N THR A 163 -13.27 -4.89 -3.47
CA THR A 163 -11.90 -5.04 -2.96
C THR A 163 -11.03 -3.82 -3.25
N HIS A 164 -11.18 -3.17 -4.41
CA HIS A 164 -10.50 -1.91 -4.67
C HIS A 164 -10.90 -0.82 -3.66
N ALA A 165 -12.18 -0.68 -3.33
CA ALA A 165 -12.63 0.30 -2.34
C ALA A 165 -12.02 0.05 -0.95
N TYR A 166 -11.79 -1.21 -0.59
CA TYR A 166 -11.14 -1.58 0.65
C TYR A 166 -9.64 -1.18 0.64
N GLU A 167 -8.93 -1.45 -0.46
CA GLU A 167 -7.50 -1.17 -0.60
C GLU A 167 -7.14 0.28 -0.93
N ALA A 168 -8.09 1.05 -1.48
CA ALA A 168 -7.93 2.48 -1.76
C ALA A 168 -7.75 3.35 -0.50
N ARG A 169 -7.70 2.76 0.70
CA ARG A 169 -7.46 3.47 1.97
C ARG A 169 -6.04 4.06 2.00
N GLY A 170 -5.95 5.39 2.13
CA GLY A 170 -4.74 6.15 2.49
C GLY A 170 -3.60 6.15 1.47
N GLY A 171 -3.58 7.10 0.53
CA GLY A 171 -2.54 7.27 -0.50
C GLY A 171 -3.14 7.64 -1.86
N LEU A 172 -2.32 7.97 -2.86
CA LEU A 172 -2.79 8.36 -4.19
C LEU A 172 -3.07 7.13 -5.08
N VAL A 173 -4.34 6.83 -5.34
CA VAL A 173 -4.73 5.69 -6.18
C VAL A 173 -4.64 6.04 -7.66
N VAL A 174 -4.07 5.14 -8.45
CA VAL A 174 -3.90 5.23 -9.89
C VAL A 174 -4.78 4.18 -10.57
N GLY A 175 -5.71 4.64 -11.39
CA GLY A 175 -6.56 3.79 -12.23
C GLY A 175 -5.92 3.45 -13.57
N SER A 176 -6.52 2.50 -14.29
CA SER A 176 -6.14 2.13 -15.65
C SER A 176 -6.90 2.98 -16.66
N TRP A 177 -6.50 4.23 -16.85
CA TRP A 177 -7.14 5.12 -17.83
C TRP A 177 -6.85 4.69 -19.27
N PRO A 178 -7.83 4.80 -20.19
CA PRO A 178 -7.63 4.45 -21.60
C PRO A 178 -6.56 5.33 -22.26
N THR A 179 -5.82 4.75 -23.21
CA THR A 179 -4.89 5.47 -24.08
C THR A 179 -5.25 5.23 -25.55
N LEU A 180 -4.57 5.91 -26.48
CA LEU A 180 -4.77 5.69 -27.91
C LEU A 180 -4.39 4.28 -28.34
N GLU A 181 -3.32 3.73 -27.76
CA GLU A 181 -2.81 2.39 -28.06
C GLU A 181 -3.68 1.29 -27.45
N ASP A 182 -4.26 1.58 -26.29
CA ASP A 182 -5.02 0.64 -25.48
C ASP A 182 -6.37 1.25 -25.06
N PRO A 183 -7.30 1.45 -26.02
CA PRO A 183 -8.61 2.02 -25.76
C PRO A 183 -9.51 0.99 -25.06
N GLU A 184 -10.42 1.45 -24.19
CA GLU A 184 -11.39 0.58 -23.51
C GLU A 184 -10.77 -0.53 -22.63
N PRO A 185 -9.92 -0.20 -21.63
CA PRO A 185 -9.53 -1.16 -20.61
C PRO A 185 -10.72 -1.58 -19.74
N GLN A 186 -10.65 -2.77 -19.14
CA GLN A 186 -11.57 -3.15 -18.07
C GLN A 186 -11.02 -2.65 -16.73
N ALA A 187 -11.57 -1.56 -16.22
CA ALA A 187 -11.07 -0.92 -15.00
C ALA A 187 -12.19 -0.17 -14.27
N SER A 188 -11.91 0.13 -13.01
CA SER A 188 -12.62 1.15 -12.23
C SER A 188 -11.69 2.34 -12.02
N TYR A 189 -12.23 3.47 -11.55
CA TYR A 189 -11.40 4.61 -11.12
C TYR A 189 -10.41 4.25 -10.00
N MET A 190 -10.63 3.12 -9.30
CA MET A 190 -9.79 2.65 -8.19
C MET A 190 -8.75 1.59 -8.59
N GLY A 191 -8.75 1.07 -9.82
CA GLY A 191 -7.81 0.01 -10.22
C GLY A 191 -8.26 -0.84 -11.40
N GLY A 192 -7.37 -1.73 -11.85
CA GLY A 192 -7.59 -2.64 -12.96
C GLY A 192 -8.42 -3.87 -12.56
N ILE A 193 -9.41 -4.20 -13.37
CA ILE A 193 -10.28 -5.37 -13.16
C ILE A 193 -9.91 -6.42 -14.20
N VAL A 194 -9.51 -7.60 -13.72
CA VAL A 194 -9.15 -8.73 -14.58
C VAL A 194 -10.08 -9.90 -14.30
N THR A 195 -10.43 -10.63 -15.36
CA THR A 195 -11.29 -11.81 -15.26
C THR A 195 -10.76 -12.97 -16.09
N SER A 196 -10.98 -14.20 -15.61
CA SER A 196 -10.66 -15.44 -16.34
C SER A 196 -11.89 -16.17 -16.88
N VAL A 197 -13.05 -15.49 -16.95
CA VAL A 197 -14.34 -16.09 -17.34
C VAL A 197 -14.30 -16.79 -18.71
N ASP A 198 -13.48 -16.28 -19.62
CA ASP A 198 -13.35 -16.80 -20.98
C ASP A 198 -12.09 -17.65 -21.19
N GLY A 199 -11.37 -17.99 -20.13
CA GLY A 199 -10.23 -18.90 -20.23
C GLY A 199 -10.66 -20.32 -20.58
N LYS A 200 -9.91 -20.99 -21.46
CA LYS A 200 -10.10 -22.43 -21.79
C LYS A 200 -10.03 -23.31 -20.54
N SER A 201 -9.16 -22.96 -19.61
CA SER A 201 -9.05 -23.57 -18.29
C SER A 201 -9.13 -22.48 -17.22
N VAL A 202 -10.22 -22.48 -16.45
CA VAL A 202 -10.53 -21.42 -15.47
C VAL A 202 -9.40 -21.24 -14.44
N TYR A 203 -8.69 -22.32 -14.10
CA TYR A 203 -7.63 -22.34 -13.09
C TYR A 203 -6.19 -22.39 -13.65
N ALA A 204 -6.02 -22.28 -14.97
CA ALA A 204 -4.71 -22.08 -15.57
C ALA A 204 -4.11 -20.74 -15.16
N ASN A 205 -2.79 -20.60 -15.30
CA ASN A 205 -2.04 -19.42 -14.83
C ASN A 205 -2.03 -18.26 -15.85
N ASP A 206 -2.59 -18.49 -17.02
CA ASP A 206 -2.66 -17.59 -18.17
C ASP A 206 -4.10 -17.38 -18.66
N SER A 207 -5.11 -17.78 -17.88
CA SER A 207 -6.52 -17.83 -18.31
C SER A 207 -7.17 -16.47 -18.55
N TRP A 208 -6.44 -15.39 -18.29
CA TRP A 208 -6.80 -14.01 -18.57
C TRP A 208 -6.26 -13.49 -19.93
N THR A 209 -5.40 -14.25 -20.60
CA THR A 209 -4.69 -13.85 -21.83
C THR A 209 -5.47 -14.18 -23.09
N THR A 210 -5.14 -13.49 -24.18
CA THR A 210 -5.77 -13.70 -25.50
C THR A 210 -5.54 -15.12 -26.03
N GLY A 211 -4.33 -15.66 -25.89
CA GLY A 211 -3.98 -17.02 -26.34
C GLY A 211 -4.70 -18.14 -25.57
N ALA A 212 -5.03 -17.90 -24.31
CA ALA A 212 -5.77 -18.84 -23.47
C ALA A 212 -7.30 -18.71 -23.58
N SER A 213 -7.81 -17.75 -24.36
CA SER A 213 -9.24 -17.50 -24.48
C SER A 213 -9.96 -18.58 -25.30
N ARG A 214 -11.20 -18.91 -24.90
CA ARG A 214 -12.10 -19.86 -25.59
C ARG A 214 -13.09 -19.18 -26.53
N ILE A 215 -13.20 -17.85 -26.51
CA ILE A 215 -14.14 -17.09 -27.34
C ILE A 215 -13.39 -16.39 -28.48
N ASN A 216 -14.08 -16.16 -29.59
CA ASN A 216 -13.55 -15.48 -30.77
C ASN A 216 -14.55 -14.40 -31.27
N PRO A 217 -14.19 -13.11 -31.30
CA PRO A 217 -12.91 -12.55 -30.85
C PRO A 217 -12.72 -12.62 -29.32
N PRO A 218 -11.46 -12.66 -28.82
CA PRO A 218 -11.15 -12.79 -27.39
C PRO A 218 -11.30 -11.46 -26.62
N LEU A 219 -12.48 -10.84 -26.72
CA LEU A 219 -12.72 -9.45 -26.27
C LEU A 219 -12.35 -9.20 -24.80
N THR A 220 -12.75 -10.09 -23.91
CA THR A 220 -12.45 -9.99 -22.48
C THR A 220 -10.95 -10.03 -22.21
N ALA A 221 -10.24 -10.93 -22.87
CA ALA A 221 -8.80 -11.07 -22.71
C ALA A 221 -8.03 -9.88 -23.32
N ILE A 222 -8.50 -9.35 -24.46
CA ILE A 222 -7.97 -8.09 -25.03
C ILE A 222 -8.10 -6.96 -24.00
N ARG A 223 -9.27 -6.82 -23.36
CA ARG A 223 -9.50 -5.80 -22.33
C ARG A 223 -8.64 -6.01 -21.09
N ASN A 224 -8.47 -7.26 -20.63
CA ASN A 224 -7.56 -7.59 -19.53
C ASN A 224 -6.12 -7.11 -19.82
N GLU A 225 -5.59 -7.44 -21.00
CA GLU A 225 -4.23 -7.06 -21.38
C GLU A 225 -4.07 -5.54 -21.50
N ARG A 226 -5.07 -4.85 -22.09
CA ARG A 226 -5.13 -3.37 -22.13
C ARG A 226 -5.13 -2.76 -20.74
N THR A 227 -5.94 -3.29 -19.82
CA THR A 227 -5.98 -2.86 -18.43
C THR A 227 -4.60 -2.91 -17.80
N LEU A 228 -3.92 -4.04 -17.90
CA LEU A 228 -2.62 -4.21 -17.27
C LEU A 228 -1.54 -3.32 -17.91
N ARG A 229 -1.59 -3.13 -19.24
CA ARG A 229 -0.67 -2.23 -19.93
C ARG A 229 -0.86 -0.78 -19.47
N ASN A 230 -2.10 -0.30 -19.50
CA ASN A 230 -2.44 1.07 -19.10
C ASN A 230 -2.12 1.32 -17.63
N LEU A 231 -2.49 0.39 -16.74
CA LEU A 231 -2.23 0.53 -15.32
C LEU A 231 -0.73 0.70 -15.02
N GLY A 232 0.13 -0.11 -15.65
CA GLY A 232 1.58 -0.03 -15.47
C GLY A 232 2.15 1.30 -15.94
N ARG A 233 1.75 1.78 -17.13
CA ARG A 233 2.20 3.06 -17.69
C ARG A 233 1.72 4.26 -16.87
N TRP A 234 0.46 4.26 -16.46
CA TRP A 234 -0.08 5.32 -15.62
C TRP A 234 0.58 5.35 -14.24
N LEU A 235 0.87 4.18 -13.66
CA LEU A 235 1.59 4.12 -12.39
C LEU A 235 3.01 4.70 -12.51
N ALA A 236 3.72 4.37 -13.59
CA ALA A 236 5.06 4.90 -13.88
C ALA A 236 5.07 6.44 -13.96
N VAL A 237 4.19 7.01 -14.80
CA VAL A 237 4.06 8.47 -14.94
C VAL A 237 3.71 9.11 -13.59
N SER A 238 2.75 8.55 -12.87
CA SER A 238 2.33 9.05 -11.56
C SER A 238 3.49 9.04 -10.55
N ALA A 239 4.29 7.97 -10.53
CA ALA A 239 5.45 7.84 -9.66
C ALA A 239 6.48 8.94 -9.92
N MET A 240 6.81 9.18 -11.19
CA MET A 240 7.76 10.21 -11.60
C MET A 240 7.26 11.61 -11.24
N MET A 241 5.99 11.91 -11.56
CA MET A 241 5.36 13.19 -11.20
C MET A 241 5.40 13.44 -9.69
N MET A 242 5.07 12.43 -8.89
CA MET A 242 5.06 12.54 -7.43
C MET A 242 6.47 12.75 -6.86
N LYS A 243 7.46 12.00 -7.34
CA LYS A 243 8.86 12.11 -6.91
C LYS A 243 9.43 13.51 -7.18
N ILE A 244 9.17 14.04 -8.38
CA ILE A 244 9.54 15.42 -8.75
C ILE A 244 8.79 16.43 -7.87
N GLY A 245 7.47 16.26 -7.71
CA GLY A 245 6.61 17.16 -6.96
C GLY A 245 6.99 17.26 -5.49
N VAL A 246 7.31 16.15 -4.83
CA VAL A 246 7.79 16.12 -3.44
C VAL A 246 9.12 16.87 -3.32
N SER A 247 10.06 16.64 -4.24
CA SER A 247 11.37 17.31 -4.25
C SER A 247 11.22 18.83 -4.40
N LEU A 248 10.34 19.28 -5.29
CA LEU A 248 10.03 20.71 -5.48
C LEU A 248 9.34 21.31 -4.26
N PHE A 249 8.38 20.61 -3.65
CA PHE A 249 7.66 21.06 -2.46
C PHE A 249 8.64 21.30 -1.30
N GLN A 250 9.58 20.38 -1.10
CA GLN A 250 10.64 20.49 -0.10
C GLN A 250 11.60 21.65 -0.40
N ALA A 251 12.08 21.78 -1.65
CA ALA A 251 12.98 22.85 -2.05
C ALA A 251 12.33 24.25 -1.95
N ALA A 252 11.01 24.33 -2.08
CA ALA A 252 10.26 25.56 -1.86
C ALA A 252 10.24 26.00 -0.38
N GLY A 253 10.57 25.11 0.57
CA GLY A 253 10.43 25.35 2.00
C GLY A 253 8.97 25.50 2.42
N LEU A 254 8.05 24.88 1.67
CA LEU A 254 6.63 24.92 2.01
C LEU A 254 6.36 24.03 3.24
N PRO A 255 5.49 24.47 4.16
CA PRO A 255 5.22 23.72 5.37
C PRO A 255 4.50 22.40 5.01
N ALA A 256 5.17 21.28 5.25
CA ALA A 256 4.57 19.96 5.17
C ALA A 256 3.66 19.72 6.39
N LEU A 257 2.58 18.96 6.20
CA LEU A 257 1.73 18.55 7.31
C LEU A 257 2.45 17.53 8.19
N THR A 258 2.48 17.77 9.50
CA THR A 258 3.03 16.83 10.47
C THR A 258 1.97 15.82 10.89
N ASP A 259 2.28 14.54 10.71
CA ASP A 259 1.44 13.44 11.17
C ASP A 259 1.66 13.21 12.67
N GLN A 260 0.96 14.00 13.49
CA GLN A 260 0.79 13.73 14.91
C GLN A 260 -0.69 13.49 15.19
N TYR A 261 -1.04 12.22 15.43
CA TYR A 261 -2.42 11.79 15.67
C TYR A 261 -2.89 12.06 17.11
N PHE A 262 -1.96 12.26 18.07
CA PHE A 262 -2.29 12.79 19.39
C PHE A 262 -1.22 13.76 19.92
N VAL A 263 -1.70 14.80 20.60
CA VAL A 263 -0.87 15.80 21.30
C VAL A 263 -1.08 15.78 22.82
N ARG A 264 -2.05 14.99 23.31
CA ARG A 264 -2.34 14.82 24.74
C ARG A 264 -2.43 13.33 25.08
N TYR A 265 -1.80 12.91 26.16
CA TYR A 265 -1.82 11.54 26.66
C TYR A 265 -2.25 11.51 28.12
N ALA A 266 -3.09 10.55 28.51
CA ALA A 266 -3.64 10.54 29.88
C ALA A 266 -3.73 9.17 30.56
N ALA A 267 -3.20 8.11 29.95
CA ALA A 267 -3.33 6.76 30.47
C ALA A 267 -2.10 6.36 31.32
N GLY A 268 -2.17 6.41 32.64
CA GLY A 268 -1.06 6.00 33.52
C GLY A 268 0.22 6.84 33.33
N LYS A 269 1.25 6.62 34.15
CA LYS A 269 2.54 7.32 34.00
C LYS A 269 3.35 6.69 32.85
N PRO A 270 4.00 7.49 31.98
CA PRO A 270 4.89 6.97 30.95
C PRO A 270 5.97 6.06 31.57
N LYS A 271 6.24 4.91 30.95
CA LYS A 271 7.34 4.04 31.39
C LYS A 271 8.69 4.73 31.14
N PRO A 272 9.65 4.67 32.08
CA PRO A 272 11.00 5.18 31.85
C PRO A 272 11.64 4.57 30.59
N GLY A 273 12.24 5.40 29.75
CA GLY A 273 12.88 4.98 28.50
C GLY A 273 11.93 4.66 27.34
N SER A 274 10.61 4.81 27.53
CA SER A 274 9.63 4.64 26.45
C SER A 274 9.64 5.82 25.47
N VAL A 275 9.17 5.58 24.23
CA VAL A 275 8.99 6.64 23.22
C VAL A 275 8.09 7.76 23.75
N LEU A 276 7.04 7.40 24.48
CA LEU A 276 6.10 8.35 25.05
C LEU A 276 6.79 9.32 26.04
N GLU A 277 7.65 8.81 26.92
CA GLU A 277 8.40 9.65 27.86
C GLU A 277 9.29 10.65 27.11
N ARG A 278 9.99 10.19 26.06
CA ARG A 278 10.83 11.08 25.24
C ARG A 278 10.01 12.15 24.53
N LEU A 279 8.88 11.81 23.92
CA LEU A 279 8.01 12.77 23.24
C LEU A 279 7.44 13.82 24.19
N ILE A 280 7.17 13.45 25.45
CA ILE A 280 6.79 14.39 26.49
C ILE A 280 7.95 15.33 26.83
N LYS A 281 9.18 14.80 26.97
CA LYS A 281 10.39 15.62 27.20
C LYS A 281 10.68 16.58 26.03
N GLU A 282 10.40 16.16 24.80
CA GLU A 282 10.53 16.98 23.59
C GLU A 282 9.37 17.98 23.39
N GLY A 283 8.37 17.98 24.27
CA GLY A 283 7.20 18.88 24.18
C GLY A 283 6.24 18.55 23.03
N LYS A 284 6.40 17.40 22.36
CA LYS A 284 5.53 16.94 21.27
C LYS A 284 4.22 16.33 21.78
N VAL A 285 4.20 15.87 23.03
CA VAL A 285 3.03 15.29 23.69
C VAL A 285 2.90 15.90 25.09
N THR A 286 1.72 16.37 25.45
CA THR A 286 1.39 16.81 26.81
C THR A 286 0.83 15.64 27.62
N TYR A 287 1.47 15.30 28.73
CA TYR A 287 0.86 14.39 29.71
C TYR A 287 -0.25 15.10 30.48
N VAL A 288 -1.41 14.46 30.57
CA VAL A 288 -2.60 14.92 31.27
C VAL A 288 -2.87 13.94 32.40
N PRO A 289 -2.72 14.33 33.67
CA PRO A 289 -3.02 13.46 34.79
C PRO A 289 -4.48 12.96 34.74
N PRO A 290 -4.78 11.71 35.11
CA PRO A 290 -6.14 11.17 35.13
C PRO A 290 -7.15 12.05 35.89
N GLU A 291 -6.71 12.72 36.95
CA GLU A 291 -7.51 13.60 37.79
C GLU A 291 -8.01 14.85 37.01
N GLU A 292 -7.21 15.36 36.06
CA GLU A 292 -7.59 16.46 35.17
C GLU A 292 -8.66 16.02 34.15
N LEU A 293 -8.72 14.73 33.81
CA LEU A 293 -9.77 14.20 32.94
C LEU A 293 -11.10 13.98 33.69
N GLU A 294 -11.04 13.50 34.92
CA GLU A 294 -12.23 13.25 35.75
C GLU A 294 -12.95 14.55 36.13
N SER A 295 -12.20 15.61 36.45
CA SER A 295 -12.76 16.94 36.70
C SER A 295 -13.51 17.51 35.50
N ARG A 296 -13.06 17.24 34.26
CA ARG A 296 -13.75 17.67 33.04
C ARG A 296 -15.03 16.89 32.73
N LYS A 297 -15.13 15.62 33.14
CA LYS A 297 -16.39 14.84 33.01
C LYS A 297 -17.51 15.43 33.87
N LYS A 298 -17.18 16.01 35.03
CA LYS A 298 -18.15 16.63 35.94
C LYS A 298 -18.68 17.99 35.49
N VAL A 299 -18.03 18.65 34.52
CA VAL A 299 -18.44 19.98 33.99
C VAL A 299 -19.42 19.87 32.81
N LYS A 300 -19.60 18.67 32.23
CA LYS A 300 -20.52 18.41 31.11
C LYS A 300 -21.80 17.63 31.51
N ALA A 301 -22.06 17.48 32.80
CA ALA A 301 -23.29 16.89 33.34
C ALA A 301 -24.25 17.98 33.80
#